data_AF-A0A6A5GV35-F1
#
_entry.id   AF-A0A6A5GV35-F1
#
_cell.length_a   1.000
_cell.length_b   1.000
_cell.length_c   1.000
_cell.angle_alpha   90.00
_cell.angle_beta   90.00
_cell.angle_gamma   90.00
#
_symmetry.space_group_name_H-M   'P 1'
#
loop_
_entity.id
_entity.type
_entity.pdbx_description
1 polymer ?
#
loop_
_entity_poly.entity_id
_entity_poly.type
_entity_poly.pdbx_seq_one_letter_code
_entity_poly.pdbx_strand_id
1 'polypeptide(L)'
;MFGYTGIAVTDPTRQAEIYRALESLKKDELGWKKSVESFVGPNKPSAEEQFLLLQVIEDFLNKRYSSATQQDVLVIRNFLLHYIKGFQDNSSTSHEMFLTNKMAHIFSLVFAMDFPERWSAFFNDLFFNNNITDTNISSFYLKVLLAIDTEVVNRDIQRSKNESERNIKIKDAMREICMNEVAKSWLTIANSSKEEAIQCLVLRNIAAYVDWIELDLVANDYVMPFIISKLQDSATSEDATSAVCGLMQKGMPAEKKVGLALTVMTVLRNNGLLTVNDNNDEDEVTRVGSLVNTLGLVLLDVQNK
;
A
#
# COMPACT_ATOMS: atom_id res chain seq x y z
N MET A 1 17.23 31.62 27.61
CA MET A 1 18.12 30.45 27.50
C MET A 1 17.47 29.31 28.28
N PHE A 2 16.44 28.69 27.72
CA PHE A 2 15.79 27.51 28.32
C PHE A 2 16.09 26.34 27.40
N GLY A 3 16.90 25.43 27.92
CA GLY A 3 17.46 24.31 27.18
C GLY A 3 16.39 23.32 26.78
N TYR A 4 16.32 23.06 25.47
CA TYR A 4 15.81 21.84 24.91
C TYR A 4 16.69 20.68 25.41
N THR A 5 16.24 19.94 26.42
CA THR A 5 16.76 18.59 26.64
C THR A 5 15.92 17.66 25.80
N GLY A 6 16.45 17.27 24.63
CA GLY A 6 16.03 16.06 23.95
C GLY A 6 16.18 14.90 24.94
N ILE A 7 15.05 14.38 25.42
CA ILE A 7 15.03 13.27 26.37
C ILE A 7 15.26 12.02 25.54
N ALA A 8 16.49 11.54 25.58
CA ALA A 8 16.91 10.30 24.95
C ALA A 8 16.08 9.12 25.48
N VAL A 9 15.59 8.30 24.56
CA VAL A 9 14.84 7.04 24.75
C VAL A 9 15.73 5.92 25.33
N THR A 10 16.75 6.26 26.14
CA THR A 10 17.81 5.35 26.60
C THR A 10 17.72 4.96 28.07
N ASP A 11 16.66 5.34 28.80
CA ASP A 11 16.46 4.90 30.20
C ASP A 11 15.79 3.51 30.24
N PRO A 12 16.52 2.44 30.63
CA PRO A 12 15.99 1.08 30.66
C PRO A 12 14.82 0.90 31.63
N THR A 13 14.76 1.73 32.68
CA THR A 13 13.70 1.69 33.70
C THR A 13 12.39 2.19 33.12
N ARG A 14 12.44 3.29 32.38
CA ARG A 14 11.29 3.89 31.70
C ARG A 14 10.78 2.98 30.58
N GLN A 15 11.68 2.32 29.83
CA GLN A 15 11.29 1.29 28.86
C GLN A 15 10.56 0.14 29.55
N ALA A 16 11.07 -0.39 30.65
CA ALA A 16 10.44 -1.50 31.38
C ALA A 16 9.05 -1.13 31.94
N GLU A 17 8.88 0.10 32.42
CA GLU A 17 7.57 0.61 32.89
C GLU A 17 6.57 0.74 31.73
N ILE A 18 7.01 1.29 30.60
CA ILE A 18 6.21 1.41 29.38
C ILE A 18 5.77 0.03 28.86
N TYR A 19 6.68 -0.95 28.81
CA TYR A 19 6.35 -2.32 28.42
C TYR A 19 5.32 -2.96 29.37
N ARG A 20 5.43 -2.74 30.69
CA ARG A 20 4.43 -3.25 31.65
C ARG A 20 3.07 -2.59 31.46
N ALA A 21 3.02 -1.28 31.21
CA ALA A 21 1.78 -0.56 30.96
C ALA A 21 1.09 -1.08 29.69
N LEU A 22 1.85 -1.33 28.62
CA LEU A 22 1.34 -1.91 27.38
C LEU A 22 0.80 -3.33 27.58
N GLU A 23 1.54 -4.20 28.27
CA GLU A 23 1.08 -5.56 28.57
C GLU A 23 -0.17 -5.57 29.45
N SER A 24 -0.29 -4.60 30.37
CA SER A 24 -1.50 -4.41 31.15
C SER A 24 -2.68 -3.99 30.28
N LEU A 25 -2.48 -3.07 29.32
CA LEU A 25 -3.53 -2.62 28.40
C LEU A 25 -3.96 -3.73 27.43
N LYS A 26 -3.04 -4.59 26.96
CA LYS A 26 -3.40 -5.73 26.12
C LYS A 26 -4.24 -6.77 26.84
N LYS A 27 -4.01 -6.95 28.15
CA LYS A 27 -4.78 -7.87 29.00
C LYS A 27 -6.14 -7.30 29.40
N ASP A 28 -6.28 -5.98 29.43
CA ASP A 28 -7.56 -5.32 29.69
C ASP A 28 -8.53 -5.51 28.50
N GLU A 29 -9.71 -6.04 28.79
CA GLU A 29 -10.76 -6.25 27.78
C GLU A 29 -11.12 -4.95 27.03
N LEU A 30 -11.10 -3.81 27.74
CA LEU A 30 -11.39 -2.48 27.21
C LEU A 30 -10.13 -1.67 26.89
N GLY A 31 -8.94 -2.25 27.03
CA GLY A 31 -7.68 -1.53 26.83
C GLY A 31 -7.51 -0.95 25.42
N TRP A 32 -8.04 -1.62 24.41
CA TRP A 32 -8.05 -1.10 23.03
C TRP A 32 -8.95 0.13 22.87
N LYS A 33 -10.10 0.20 23.55
CA LYS A 33 -10.98 1.39 23.51
C LYS A 33 -10.32 2.57 24.18
N LYS A 34 -9.72 2.35 25.36
CA LYS A 34 -8.92 3.37 26.06
C LYS A 34 -7.78 3.85 25.17
N SER A 35 -7.18 2.95 24.39
CA SER A 35 -6.10 3.29 23.46
C SER A 35 -6.58 4.17 22.30
N VAL A 36 -7.74 3.86 21.71
CA VAL A 36 -8.40 4.71 20.71
C VAL A 36 -8.73 6.09 21.29
N GLU A 37 -9.34 6.14 22.47
CA GLU A 37 -9.69 7.39 23.15
C GLU A 37 -8.46 8.26 23.45
N SER A 38 -7.37 7.62 23.87
CA SER A 38 -6.12 8.32 24.18
C SER A 38 -5.43 8.84 22.92
N PHE A 39 -5.51 8.09 21.82
CA PHE A 39 -4.96 8.51 20.53
C PHE A 39 -5.71 9.70 19.93
N VAL A 40 -7.04 9.69 20.03
CA VAL A 40 -7.95 10.72 19.46
C VAL A 40 -8.15 11.91 20.40
N GLY A 41 -7.73 11.78 21.66
CA GLY A 41 -7.94 12.77 22.71
C GLY A 41 -7.29 14.14 22.40
N PRO A 42 -7.71 15.20 23.14
CA PRO A 42 -7.24 16.56 22.89
C PRO A 42 -5.73 16.73 23.15
N ASN A 43 -5.15 15.89 24.00
CA ASN A 43 -3.72 15.88 24.29
C ASN A 43 -3.04 14.86 23.38
N LYS A 44 -2.39 15.33 22.32
CA LYS A 44 -1.67 14.47 21.37
C LYS A 44 -0.54 13.73 22.10
N PRO A 45 -0.54 12.38 22.17
CA PRO A 45 0.53 11.62 22.80
C PRO A 45 1.84 11.73 22.01
N SER A 46 2.98 11.37 22.64
CA SER A 46 4.26 11.28 21.91
C SER A 46 4.18 10.24 20.79
N ALA A 47 5.11 10.27 19.84
CA ALA A 47 5.08 9.32 18.73
C ALA A 47 5.31 7.87 19.20
N GLU A 48 6.16 7.66 20.20
CA GLU A 48 6.36 6.37 20.84
C GLU A 48 5.09 5.90 21.56
N GLU A 49 4.42 6.79 22.30
CA GLU A 49 3.15 6.49 22.96
C GLU A 49 2.07 6.11 21.94
N GLN A 50 1.92 6.88 20.86
CA GLN A 50 1.00 6.55 19.77
C GLN A 50 1.25 5.16 19.21
N PHE A 51 2.52 4.81 18.96
CA PHE A 51 2.86 3.49 18.43
C PHE A 51 2.45 2.36 19.37
N LEU A 52 2.65 2.54 20.68
CA LEU A 52 2.25 1.59 21.71
C LEU A 52 0.73 1.43 21.78
N LEU A 53 -0.02 2.53 21.70
CA LEU A 53 -1.49 2.50 21.63
C LEU A 53 -1.95 1.72 20.38
N LEU A 54 -1.30 1.94 19.23
CA LEU A 54 -1.59 1.20 18.00
C LEU A 54 -1.27 -0.29 18.11
N GLN A 55 -0.26 -0.69 18.90
CA GLN A 55 0.02 -2.11 19.17
C GLN A 55 -1.08 -2.79 20.01
N VAL A 56 -1.72 -2.07 20.93
CA VAL A 56 -2.86 -2.59 21.70
C VAL A 56 -4.08 -2.76 20.77
N ILE A 57 -4.31 -1.78 19.89
CA ILE A 57 -5.40 -1.83 18.90
C ILE A 57 -5.17 -2.99 17.92
N GLU A 58 -3.96 -3.16 17.40
CA GLU A 58 -3.60 -4.29 16.55
C GLU A 58 -3.87 -5.65 17.22
N ASP A 59 -3.49 -5.81 18.50
CA ASP A 59 -3.73 -7.05 19.24
C ASP A 59 -5.23 -7.39 19.29
N PHE A 60 -6.07 -6.38 19.51
CA PHE A 60 -7.51 -6.51 19.45
C PHE A 60 -8.02 -6.89 18.04
N LEU A 61 -7.53 -6.21 17.00
CA LEU A 61 -7.88 -6.51 15.61
C LEU A 61 -7.58 -7.95 15.22
N ASN A 62 -6.44 -8.48 15.64
CA ASN A 62 -6.02 -9.84 15.32
C ASN A 62 -6.76 -10.91 16.13
N LYS A 63 -7.10 -10.66 17.40
CA LYS A 63 -7.60 -11.71 18.30
C LYS A 63 -9.11 -11.70 18.50
N ARG A 64 -9.74 -10.53 18.51
CA ARG A 64 -11.12 -10.34 19.01
C ARG A 64 -12.05 -9.61 18.05
N TYR A 65 -11.51 -8.95 17.02
CA TYR A 65 -12.33 -8.10 16.14
C TYR A 65 -13.26 -8.87 15.20
N SER A 66 -12.95 -10.13 14.88
CA SER A 66 -13.84 -10.97 14.08
C SER A 66 -15.22 -11.15 14.71
N SER A 67 -15.29 -11.25 16.04
CA SER A 67 -16.50 -11.39 16.84
C SER A 67 -16.92 -10.11 17.56
N ALA A 68 -16.36 -8.96 17.18
CA ALA A 68 -16.67 -7.68 17.80
C ALA A 68 -18.13 -7.28 17.61
N THR A 69 -18.68 -6.57 18.61
CA THR A 69 -20.04 -6.03 18.52
C THR A 69 -20.12 -4.92 17.48
N GLN A 70 -21.33 -4.61 17.00
CA GLN A 70 -21.52 -3.50 16.06
C GLN A 70 -21.01 -2.16 16.62
N GLN A 71 -21.16 -1.94 17.94
CA GLN A 71 -20.64 -0.74 18.58
C GLN A 71 -19.10 -0.68 18.54
N ASP A 72 -18.44 -1.82 18.72
CA ASP A 72 -16.97 -1.88 18.69
C ASP A 72 -16.42 -1.64 17.27
N VAL A 73 -17.09 -2.20 16.27
CA VAL A 73 -16.80 -1.92 14.84
C VAL A 73 -16.94 -0.43 14.55
N LEU A 74 -17.98 0.23 15.06
CA LEU A 74 -18.16 1.67 14.89
C LEU A 74 -17.05 2.50 15.55
N VAL A 75 -16.53 2.08 16.71
CA VAL A 75 -15.39 2.75 17.35
C VAL A 75 -14.15 2.71 16.45
N ILE A 76 -13.83 1.54 15.89
CA ILE A 76 -12.69 1.39 14.97
C ILE A 76 -12.90 2.18 13.68
N ARG A 77 -14.10 2.13 13.09
CA ARG A 77 -14.42 2.92 11.89
C ARG A 77 -14.27 4.41 12.12
N ASN A 78 -14.79 4.93 13.24
CA ASN A 78 -14.66 6.34 13.60
C ASN A 78 -13.21 6.73 13.87
N PHE A 79 -12.42 5.81 14.44
CA PHE A 79 -10.98 6.00 14.63
C PHE A 79 -10.24 6.16 13.29
N LEU A 80 -10.50 5.30 12.29
CA LEU A 80 -9.88 5.43 10.97
C LEU A 80 -10.30 6.74 10.27
N LEU A 81 -11.59 7.10 10.34
CA LEU A 81 -12.11 8.35 9.78
C LEU A 81 -11.48 9.57 10.45
N HIS A 82 -11.30 9.54 11.77
CA HIS A 82 -10.62 10.60 12.51
C HIS A 82 -9.17 10.75 12.07
N TYR A 83 -8.45 9.63 11.89
CA TYR A 83 -7.07 9.66 11.42
C TYR A 83 -6.94 10.35 10.06
N ILE A 84 -7.82 10.04 9.10
CA ILE A 84 -7.81 10.71 7.79
C ILE A 84 -8.08 12.21 7.91
N LYS A 85 -9.08 12.61 8.72
CA LYS A 85 -9.40 14.03 8.94
C LYS A 85 -8.21 14.80 9.52
N GLY A 86 -7.39 14.15 10.35
CA GLY A 86 -6.19 14.74 10.92
C GLY A 86 -5.18 15.28 9.89
N PHE A 87 -5.15 14.72 8.67
CA PHE A 87 -4.31 15.24 7.57
C PHE A 87 -4.81 16.59 7.04
N GLN A 88 -6.13 16.83 7.06
CA GLN A 88 -6.74 18.06 6.57
C GLN A 88 -6.48 19.24 7.52
N ASP A 89 -6.49 18.96 8.83
CA ASP A 89 -6.33 19.98 9.86
C ASP A 89 -4.85 20.38 10.09
N ASN A 90 -3.90 19.52 9.74
CA ASN A 90 -2.47 19.67 10.05
C ASN A 90 -1.57 19.58 8.81
N SER A 91 -1.88 20.36 7.77
CA SER A 91 -1.17 20.39 6.48
C SER A 91 0.35 20.61 6.55
N SER A 92 0.87 21.06 7.70
CA SER A 92 2.27 21.45 7.91
C SER A 92 3.11 20.43 8.71
N THR A 93 2.49 19.34 9.20
CA THR A 93 3.20 18.42 10.12
C THR A 93 3.67 17.17 9.38
N SER A 94 4.99 17.02 9.27
CA SER A 94 5.60 15.76 8.82
C SER A 94 5.22 14.65 9.80
N HIS A 95 4.55 13.61 9.29
CA HIS A 95 4.20 12.44 10.09
C HIS A 95 5.39 11.48 10.11
N GLU A 96 5.72 10.96 11.29
CA GLU A 96 6.81 10.01 11.42
C GLU A 96 6.52 8.73 10.60
N MET A 97 7.50 8.28 9.82
CA MET A 97 7.30 7.20 8.85
C MET A 97 6.83 5.89 9.51
N PHE A 98 7.37 5.55 10.69
CA PHE A 98 6.98 4.31 11.37
C PHE A 98 5.53 4.36 11.87
N LEU A 99 5.03 5.51 12.31
CA LEU A 99 3.62 5.68 12.68
C LEU A 99 2.72 5.56 11.47
N THR A 100 3.12 6.20 10.37
CA THR A 100 2.38 6.14 9.10
C THR A 100 2.27 4.69 8.60
N ASN A 101 3.37 3.94 8.62
CA ASN A 101 3.39 2.53 8.22
C ASN A 101 2.57 1.67 9.18
N LYS A 102 2.65 1.93 10.49
CA LYS A 102 1.84 1.23 11.48
C LYS A 102 0.36 1.47 11.24
N MET A 103 -0.03 2.70 10.94
CA MET A 103 -1.42 3.02 10.67
C MET A 103 -1.91 2.39 9.36
N ALA A 104 -1.09 2.39 8.30
CA ALA A 104 -1.43 1.69 7.05
C ALA A 104 -1.71 0.19 7.29
N HIS A 105 -0.93 -0.46 8.15
CA HIS A 105 -1.17 -1.83 8.60
C HIS A 105 -2.48 -1.98 9.41
N ILE A 106 -2.78 -1.05 10.32
CA ILE A 106 -4.09 -1.05 11.02
C ILE A 106 -5.25 -0.96 10.02
N PHE A 107 -5.14 -0.09 9.01
CA PHE A 107 -6.15 0.04 7.95
C PHE A 107 -6.30 -1.27 7.16
N SER A 108 -5.20 -1.95 6.82
CA SER A 108 -5.27 -3.22 6.07
C SER A 108 -5.90 -4.34 6.89
N LEU A 109 -5.62 -4.44 8.20
CA LEU A 109 -6.27 -5.40 9.09
C LEU A 109 -7.78 -5.17 9.18
N VAL A 110 -8.21 -3.91 9.32
CA VAL A 110 -9.65 -3.56 9.33
C VAL A 110 -10.28 -3.88 7.98
N PHE A 111 -9.62 -3.50 6.88
CA PHE A 111 -10.08 -3.81 5.52
C PHE A 111 -10.27 -5.32 5.32
N ALA A 112 -9.29 -6.14 5.70
CA ALA A 112 -9.34 -7.59 5.53
C ALA A 112 -10.45 -8.27 6.36
N MET A 113 -10.95 -7.60 7.40
CA MET A 113 -12.01 -8.12 8.27
C MET A 113 -13.39 -7.56 7.94
N ASP A 114 -13.48 -6.33 7.43
CA ASP A 114 -14.75 -5.62 7.25
C ASP A 114 -15.19 -5.51 5.79
N PHE A 115 -14.26 -5.54 4.83
CA PHE A 115 -14.60 -5.52 3.43
C PHE A 115 -14.78 -6.96 2.89
N PRO A 116 -15.81 -7.22 2.07
CA PRO A 116 -16.87 -6.30 1.63
C PRO A 116 -18.10 -6.23 2.55
N GLU A 117 -18.33 -7.20 3.44
CA GLU A 117 -19.65 -7.41 4.06
C GLU A 117 -20.04 -6.35 5.09
N ARG A 118 -19.10 -5.90 5.93
CA ARG A 118 -19.37 -4.90 6.98
C ARG A 118 -19.15 -3.47 6.50
N TRP A 119 -18.29 -3.27 5.50
CA TRP A 119 -17.92 -1.93 5.03
C TRP A 119 -17.51 -1.90 3.53
N SER A 120 -18.46 -2.14 2.64
CA SER A 120 -18.24 -2.06 1.18
C SER A 120 -17.76 -0.69 0.68
N ALA A 121 -18.15 0.39 1.37
CA ALA A 121 -17.77 1.77 1.03
C ALA A 121 -16.40 2.22 1.58
N PHE A 122 -15.53 1.29 2.04
CA PHE A 122 -14.27 1.60 2.71
C PHE A 122 -13.42 2.67 2.01
N PHE A 123 -13.11 2.48 0.72
CA PHE A 123 -12.30 3.45 -0.03
C PHE A 123 -13.02 4.77 -0.29
N ASN A 124 -14.33 4.73 -0.52
CA ASN A 124 -15.12 5.94 -0.73
C ASN A 124 -15.11 6.81 0.54
N ASP A 125 -15.42 6.23 1.69
CA ASP A 125 -15.53 6.95 2.95
C ASP A 125 -14.18 7.50 3.43
N LEU A 126 -13.10 6.74 3.24
CA LEU A 126 -11.78 7.10 3.76
C LEU A 126 -10.96 7.95 2.78
N PHE A 127 -11.13 7.79 1.47
CA PHE A 127 -10.18 8.38 0.52
C PHE A 127 -10.87 9.16 -0.60
N PHE A 128 -11.83 8.58 -1.31
CA PHE A 128 -12.40 9.22 -2.50
C PHE A 128 -13.38 10.36 -2.20
N ASN A 129 -14.07 10.33 -1.05
CA ASN A 129 -14.86 11.47 -0.57
C ASN A 129 -13.98 12.59 0.03
N ASN A 130 -12.71 12.32 0.24
CA ASN A 130 -11.71 13.30 0.68
C ASN A 130 -10.93 13.81 -0.52
N ASN A 131 -10.09 14.84 -0.32
CA ASN A 131 -9.22 15.31 -1.39
C ASN A 131 -8.06 14.34 -1.64
N ILE A 132 -8.30 13.28 -2.43
CA ILE A 132 -7.29 12.27 -2.79
C ILE A 132 -6.06 12.88 -3.50
N THR A 133 -6.16 14.11 -4.03
CA THR A 133 -5.03 14.80 -4.67
C THR A 133 -4.11 15.52 -3.69
N ASP A 134 -4.50 15.63 -2.42
CA ASP A 134 -3.61 16.11 -1.35
C ASP A 134 -2.40 15.17 -1.19
N THR A 135 -1.19 15.73 -1.08
CA THR A 135 0.06 14.97 -0.99
C THR A 135 0.09 14.00 0.20
N ASN A 136 -0.43 14.41 1.36
CA ASN A 136 -0.39 13.56 2.56
C ASN A 136 -1.43 12.44 2.46
N ILE A 137 -2.66 12.78 2.03
CA ILE A 137 -3.74 11.80 1.85
C ILE A 137 -3.36 10.78 0.76
N SER A 138 -2.86 11.23 -0.39
CA SER A 138 -2.42 10.35 -1.49
C SER A 138 -1.28 9.43 -1.07
N SER A 139 -0.25 9.96 -0.41
CA SER A 139 0.87 9.17 0.10
C SER A 139 0.41 8.10 1.10
N PHE A 140 -0.47 8.46 2.03
CA PHE A 140 -1.02 7.50 2.99
C PHE A 140 -1.92 6.46 2.33
N TYR A 141 -2.79 6.88 1.42
CA TYR A 141 -3.65 5.99 0.64
C TYR A 141 -2.86 4.93 -0.13
N LEU A 142 -1.80 5.34 -0.85
CA LEU A 142 -0.95 4.42 -1.60
C LEU A 142 -0.22 3.44 -0.66
N LYS A 143 0.15 3.85 0.55
CA LYS A 143 0.71 2.94 1.57
C LYS A 143 -0.32 1.96 2.11
N VAL A 144 -1.57 2.39 2.28
CA VAL A 144 -2.68 1.53 2.70
C VAL A 144 -2.95 0.46 1.64
N LEU A 145 -2.93 0.81 0.35
CA LEU A 145 -3.05 -0.17 -0.73
C LEU A 145 -1.91 -1.21 -0.71
N LEU A 146 -0.66 -0.80 -0.47
CA LEU A 146 0.46 -1.75 -0.34
C LEU A 146 0.34 -2.63 0.92
N ALA A 147 -0.18 -2.09 2.02
CA ALA A 147 -0.47 -2.87 3.22
C ALA A 147 -1.61 -3.89 2.98
N ILE A 148 -2.63 -3.52 2.21
CA ILE A 148 -3.70 -4.43 1.76
C ILE A 148 -3.13 -5.52 0.85
N ASP A 149 -2.21 -5.18 -0.06
CA ASP A 149 -1.53 -6.17 -0.89
C ASP A 149 -0.83 -7.22 -0.01
N THR A 150 -0.05 -6.78 0.97
CA THR A 150 0.64 -7.67 1.91
C THR A 150 -0.35 -8.58 2.65
N GLU A 151 -1.42 -8.02 3.20
CA GLU A 151 -2.40 -8.77 3.99
C GLU A 151 -3.22 -9.76 3.14
N VAL A 152 -3.71 -9.32 1.98
CA VAL A 152 -4.76 -10.02 1.22
C VAL A 152 -4.24 -10.69 -0.06
N VAL A 153 -3.30 -10.06 -0.76
CA VAL A 153 -2.97 -10.39 -2.16
C VAL A 153 -1.68 -11.20 -2.28
N ASN A 154 -0.62 -10.75 -1.61
CA ASN A 154 0.76 -11.22 -1.79
C ASN A 154 0.87 -12.73 -1.63
N ARG A 155 1.19 -13.46 -2.69
CA ARG A 155 1.14 -14.93 -2.70
C ARG A 155 2.32 -15.61 -2.00
N ASP A 156 3.39 -14.88 -1.72
CA ASP A 156 4.60 -15.42 -1.09
C ASP A 156 4.41 -15.64 0.41
N ILE A 157 3.40 -15.00 1.00
CA ILE A 157 3.02 -15.19 2.38
C ILE A 157 2.17 -16.46 2.51
N GLN A 158 2.69 -17.42 3.27
CA GLN A 158 1.95 -18.63 3.62
C GLN A 158 0.74 -18.28 4.48
N ARG A 159 -0.46 -18.62 3.99
CA ARG A 159 -1.72 -18.36 4.67
C ARG A 159 -2.43 -19.66 5.03
N SER A 160 -3.19 -19.64 6.10
CA SER A 160 -4.12 -20.72 6.42
C SER A 160 -5.18 -20.85 5.33
N LYS A 161 -5.84 -22.02 5.28
CA LYS A 161 -6.93 -22.26 4.32
C LYS A 161 -8.05 -21.22 4.46
N ASN A 162 -8.44 -20.90 5.69
CA ASN A 162 -9.51 -19.93 5.97
C ASN A 162 -9.14 -18.52 5.50
N GLU A 163 -7.88 -18.09 5.71
CA GLU A 163 -7.40 -16.79 5.22
C GLU A 163 -7.34 -16.75 3.69
N SER A 164 -6.91 -17.83 3.04
CA SER A 164 -6.89 -17.91 1.58
C SER A 164 -8.30 -17.80 0.99
N GLU A 165 -9.29 -18.51 1.55
CA GLU A 165 -10.69 -18.42 1.13
C GLU A 165 -11.28 -17.02 1.35
N ARG A 166 -10.98 -16.39 2.50
CA ARG A 166 -11.34 -14.99 2.77
C ARG A 166 -10.73 -14.05 1.72
N ASN A 167 -9.45 -14.21 1.44
CA ASN A 167 -8.72 -13.33 0.53
C ASN A 167 -9.19 -13.47 -0.93
N ILE A 168 -9.63 -14.65 -1.36
CA ILE A 168 -10.29 -14.84 -2.66
C ILE A 168 -11.55 -13.98 -2.73
N LYS A 169 -12.44 -14.09 -1.73
CA LYS A 169 -13.68 -13.29 -1.67
C LYS A 169 -13.42 -11.79 -1.68
N ILE A 170 -12.41 -11.33 -0.93
CA ILE A 170 -12.03 -9.92 -0.90
C ILE A 170 -11.59 -9.45 -2.28
N LYS A 171 -10.69 -10.19 -2.95
CA LYS A 171 -10.21 -9.81 -4.29
C LYS A 171 -11.33 -9.77 -5.32
N ASP A 172 -12.22 -10.76 -5.30
CA ASP A 172 -13.37 -10.80 -6.20
C ASP A 172 -14.29 -9.59 -5.96
N ALA A 173 -14.60 -9.29 -4.69
CA ALA A 173 -15.38 -8.11 -4.33
C ALA A 173 -14.67 -6.79 -4.67
N MET A 174 -13.34 -6.72 -4.56
CA MET A 174 -12.59 -5.53 -4.96
C MET A 174 -12.75 -5.27 -6.45
N ARG A 175 -12.61 -6.29 -7.31
CA ARG A 175 -12.80 -6.17 -8.76
C ARG A 175 -14.19 -5.63 -9.09
N GLU A 176 -15.22 -6.13 -8.42
CA GLU A 176 -16.61 -5.74 -8.66
C GLU A 176 -16.95 -4.33 -8.12
N ILE A 177 -16.43 -3.97 -6.94
CA ILE A 177 -16.91 -2.78 -6.21
C ILE A 177 -16.03 -1.55 -6.44
N CYS A 178 -14.70 -1.69 -6.40
CA CYS A 178 -13.82 -0.53 -6.23
C CYS A 178 -12.59 -0.49 -7.14
N MET A 179 -12.21 -1.60 -7.79
CA MET A 179 -10.91 -1.69 -8.48
C MET A 179 -10.80 -0.70 -9.65
N ASN A 180 -11.91 -0.40 -10.34
CA ASN A 180 -11.95 0.63 -11.37
C ASN A 180 -11.54 2.01 -10.83
N GLU A 181 -12.07 2.42 -9.67
CA GLU A 181 -11.75 3.71 -9.06
C GLU A 181 -10.35 3.73 -8.44
N VAL A 182 -9.91 2.60 -7.85
CA VAL A 182 -8.54 2.44 -7.37
C VAL A 182 -7.55 2.60 -8.52
N ALA A 183 -7.76 1.93 -9.66
CA ALA A 183 -6.87 2.03 -10.81
C ALA A 183 -6.84 3.44 -11.42
N LYS A 184 -8.01 4.10 -11.54
CA LYS A 184 -8.08 5.51 -11.97
C LYS A 184 -7.32 6.44 -11.03
N SER A 185 -7.41 6.21 -9.72
CA SER A 185 -6.79 7.07 -8.72
C SER A 185 -5.26 7.14 -8.87
N TRP A 186 -4.60 6.08 -9.33
CA TRP A 186 -3.16 6.04 -9.56
C TRP A 186 -2.69 7.15 -10.51
N LEU A 187 -3.35 7.30 -11.66
CA LEU A 187 -3.02 8.37 -12.61
C LEU A 187 -3.48 9.73 -12.11
N THR A 188 -4.63 9.82 -11.44
CA THR A 188 -5.08 11.08 -10.84
C THR A 188 -4.03 11.62 -9.87
N ILE A 189 -3.52 10.79 -8.98
CA ILE A 189 -2.47 11.13 -8.01
C ILE A 189 -1.14 11.44 -8.72
N ALA A 190 -0.71 10.61 -9.68
CA ALA A 190 0.53 10.84 -10.40
C ALA A 190 0.52 12.12 -11.26
N ASN A 191 -0.67 12.58 -11.64
CA ASN A 191 -0.85 13.85 -12.34
C ASN A 191 -0.93 15.04 -11.38
N SER A 192 -1.45 14.87 -10.17
CA SER A 192 -1.58 15.96 -9.19
C SER A 192 -0.28 16.26 -8.45
N SER A 193 0.60 15.27 -8.22
CA SER A 193 1.90 15.49 -7.59
C SER A 193 3.02 14.89 -8.43
N LYS A 194 4.08 15.67 -8.69
CA LYS A 194 5.29 15.21 -9.39
C LYS A 194 6.42 14.82 -8.43
N GLU A 195 6.14 14.77 -7.12
CA GLU A 195 7.11 14.32 -6.12
C GLU A 195 7.52 12.86 -6.39
N GLU A 196 8.82 12.61 -6.51
CA GLU A 196 9.39 11.28 -6.81
C GLU A 196 8.84 10.19 -5.89
N ALA A 197 8.75 10.47 -4.58
CA ALA A 197 8.22 9.52 -3.60
C ALA A 197 6.78 9.07 -3.90
N ILE A 198 5.91 9.98 -4.37
CA ILE A 198 4.54 9.65 -4.77
C ILE A 198 4.54 8.86 -6.07
N GLN A 199 5.37 9.25 -7.04
CA GLN A 199 5.49 8.56 -8.32
C GLN A 199 5.92 7.10 -8.13
N CYS A 200 6.94 6.87 -7.30
CA CYS A 200 7.38 5.53 -6.87
C CYS A 200 6.25 4.74 -6.21
N LEU A 201 5.51 5.34 -5.26
CA LEU A 201 4.38 4.68 -4.60
C LEU A 201 3.27 4.29 -5.60
N VAL A 202 2.98 5.12 -6.60
CA VAL A 202 2.01 4.78 -7.66
C VAL A 202 2.51 3.56 -8.46
N LEU A 203 3.76 3.57 -8.90
CA LEU A 203 4.35 2.47 -9.69
C LEU A 203 4.39 1.15 -8.90
N ARG A 204 4.74 1.20 -7.60
CA ARG A 204 4.69 0.03 -6.71
C ARG A 204 3.29 -0.55 -6.58
N ASN A 205 2.28 0.30 -6.47
CA ASN A 205 0.89 -0.15 -6.42
C ASN A 205 0.46 -0.82 -7.73
N ILE A 206 0.84 -0.25 -8.88
CA ILE A 206 0.60 -0.90 -10.18
C ILE A 206 1.28 -2.28 -10.23
N ALA A 207 2.56 -2.35 -9.86
CA ALA A 207 3.32 -3.59 -9.86
C ALA A 207 2.71 -4.68 -8.96
N ALA A 208 2.23 -4.30 -7.78
CA ALA A 208 1.62 -5.23 -6.83
C ALA A 208 0.23 -5.73 -7.30
N TYR A 209 -0.56 -4.89 -7.95
CA TYR A 209 -1.96 -5.21 -8.28
C TYR A 209 -2.13 -5.86 -9.66
N VAL A 210 -1.24 -5.59 -10.61
CA VAL A 210 -1.40 -5.97 -12.03
C VAL A 210 -1.62 -7.46 -12.26
N ASP A 211 -1.04 -8.34 -11.43
CA ASP A 211 -1.15 -9.80 -11.58
C ASP A 211 -2.60 -10.28 -11.44
N TRP A 212 -3.41 -9.65 -10.59
CA TRP A 212 -4.75 -10.13 -10.26
C TRP A 212 -5.90 -9.20 -10.69
N ILE A 213 -5.67 -8.01 -11.21
CA ILE A 213 -6.77 -7.15 -11.70
C ILE A 213 -7.04 -7.35 -13.20
N GLU A 214 -8.09 -6.74 -13.73
CA GLU A 214 -8.36 -6.72 -15.17
C GLU A 214 -7.20 -6.05 -15.93
N LEU A 215 -6.75 -6.69 -17.01
CA LEU A 215 -5.59 -6.21 -17.78
C LEU A 215 -5.80 -4.78 -18.31
N ASP A 216 -7.00 -4.47 -18.78
CA ASP A 216 -7.33 -3.19 -19.42
C ASP A 216 -7.25 -1.99 -18.43
N LEU A 217 -7.23 -2.24 -17.12
CA LEU A 217 -7.01 -1.20 -16.11
C LEU A 217 -5.57 -0.67 -16.11
N VAL A 218 -4.61 -1.45 -16.62
CA VAL A 218 -3.17 -1.11 -16.63
C VAL A 218 -2.62 -1.05 -18.05
N ALA A 219 -2.95 -2.01 -18.91
CA ALA A 219 -2.49 -2.07 -20.29
C ALA A 219 -3.40 -1.22 -21.20
N ASN A 220 -3.39 0.10 -21.00
CA ASN A 220 -4.17 1.05 -21.79
C ASN A 220 -3.32 2.28 -22.19
N ASP A 221 -3.88 3.11 -23.05
CA ASP A 221 -3.24 4.30 -23.64
C ASP A 221 -2.94 5.43 -22.63
N TYR A 222 -3.30 5.27 -21.36
CA TYR A 222 -3.04 6.25 -20.32
C TYR A 222 -1.98 5.78 -19.32
N VAL A 223 -2.12 4.55 -18.81
CA VAL A 223 -1.24 4.00 -17.78
C VAL A 223 0.08 3.54 -18.39
N MET A 224 0.07 2.94 -19.59
CA MET A 224 1.32 2.49 -20.22
C MET A 224 2.27 3.65 -20.54
N PRO A 225 1.85 4.75 -21.19
CA PRO A 225 2.75 5.88 -21.41
C PRO A 225 3.30 6.48 -20.12
N PHE A 226 2.49 6.50 -19.05
CA PHE A 226 2.96 6.93 -17.72
C PHE A 226 4.11 6.04 -17.22
N ILE A 227 3.93 4.71 -17.16
CA ILE A 227 4.99 3.79 -16.71
C ILE A 227 6.24 3.93 -17.57
N ILE A 228 6.08 4.01 -18.89
CA ILE A 228 7.20 4.13 -19.83
C ILE A 228 7.97 5.43 -19.62
N SER A 229 7.29 6.55 -19.36
CA SER A 229 7.94 7.83 -19.07
C SER A 229 8.81 7.80 -17.80
N LYS A 230 8.55 6.86 -16.89
CA LYS A 230 9.25 6.69 -15.61
C LYS A 230 10.44 5.74 -15.65
N LEU A 231 10.64 5.03 -16.76
CA LEU A 231 11.80 4.17 -16.98
C LEU A 231 13.10 4.95 -17.23
N GLN A 232 13.01 6.22 -17.64
CA GLN A 232 14.17 7.08 -17.94
C GLN A 232 14.61 7.94 -16.75
N ASP A 233 13.82 7.99 -15.69
CA ASP A 233 14.12 8.76 -14.48
C ASP A 233 14.75 7.82 -13.45
N SER A 234 15.97 8.12 -13.02
CA SER A 234 16.74 7.25 -12.11
C SER A 234 16.01 7.00 -10.79
N ALA A 235 15.26 7.99 -10.29
CA ALA A 235 14.52 7.84 -9.03
C ALA A 235 13.34 6.86 -9.15
N THR A 236 12.72 6.74 -10.34
CA THR A 236 11.51 5.93 -10.55
C THR A 236 11.74 4.68 -11.41
N SER A 237 12.92 4.54 -12.01
CA SER A 237 13.26 3.51 -13.00
C SER A 237 13.06 2.10 -12.45
N GLU A 238 13.47 1.83 -11.22
CA GLU A 238 13.33 0.52 -10.57
C GLU A 238 11.84 0.13 -10.40
N ASP A 239 11.04 1.04 -9.84
CA ASP A 239 9.61 0.80 -9.61
C ASP A 239 8.84 0.69 -10.94
N ALA A 240 9.21 1.49 -11.95
CA ALA A 240 8.63 1.40 -13.30
C ALA A 240 8.99 0.08 -13.98
N THR A 241 10.23 -0.38 -13.83
CA THR A 241 10.69 -1.68 -14.34
C THR A 241 9.88 -2.80 -13.71
N SER A 242 9.70 -2.76 -12.40
CA SER A 242 8.88 -3.73 -11.66
C SER A 242 7.43 -3.75 -12.15
N ALA A 243 6.83 -2.59 -12.43
CA ALA A 243 5.48 -2.50 -12.97
C ALA A 243 5.35 -3.15 -14.37
N VAL A 244 6.32 -2.91 -15.26
CA VAL A 244 6.34 -3.54 -16.60
C VAL A 244 6.57 -5.05 -16.48
N CYS A 245 7.49 -5.50 -15.63
CA CYS A 245 7.74 -6.91 -15.40
C CYS A 245 6.51 -7.62 -14.84
N GLY A 246 5.86 -7.06 -13.82
CA GLY A 246 4.62 -7.59 -13.26
C GLY A 246 3.50 -7.72 -14.30
N LEU A 247 3.36 -6.72 -15.17
CA LEU A 247 2.40 -6.76 -16.28
C LEU A 247 2.65 -7.93 -17.24
N MET A 248 3.91 -8.16 -17.63
CA MET A 248 4.29 -9.25 -18.54
C MET A 248 4.17 -10.64 -17.89
N GLN A 249 4.41 -10.73 -16.58
CA GLN A 249 4.35 -11.97 -15.81
C GLN A 249 2.92 -12.43 -15.49
N LYS A 250 1.93 -11.52 -15.64
CA LYS A 250 0.52 -11.80 -15.43
C LYS A 250 0.09 -13.13 -16.06
N GLY A 251 -0.60 -13.96 -15.27
CA GLY A 251 -1.15 -15.23 -15.74
C GLY A 251 -2.28 -15.02 -16.75
N MET A 252 -2.08 -15.42 -18.01
CA MET A 252 -3.10 -15.35 -19.07
C MET A 252 -2.86 -16.38 -20.19
N PRO A 253 -3.85 -16.65 -21.07
CA PRO A 253 -3.69 -17.57 -22.19
C PRO A 253 -2.51 -17.19 -23.09
N ALA A 254 -1.81 -18.21 -23.60
CA ALA A 254 -0.60 -18.10 -24.43
C ALA A 254 -0.73 -17.02 -25.52
N GLU A 255 -1.77 -17.10 -26.35
CA GLU A 255 -2.01 -16.17 -27.46
C GLU A 255 -2.07 -14.70 -27.01
N LYS A 256 -2.83 -14.41 -25.96
CA LYS A 256 -2.93 -13.05 -25.40
C LYS A 256 -1.61 -12.59 -24.78
N LYS A 257 -0.88 -13.51 -24.15
CA LYS A 257 0.42 -13.23 -23.51
C LYS A 257 1.48 -12.86 -24.56
N VAL A 258 1.52 -13.56 -25.70
CA VAL A 258 2.39 -13.17 -26.83
C VAL A 258 2.02 -11.79 -27.33
N GLY A 259 0.73 -11.51 -27.56
CA GLY A 259 0.26 -10.19 -28.01
C GLY A 259 0.74 -9.06 -27.09
N LEU A 260 0.50 -9.21 -25.78
CA LEU A 260 0.95 -8.25 -24.78
C LEU A 260 2.49 -8.08 -24.78
N ALA A 261 3.24 -9.19 -24.79
CA ALA A 261 4.70 -9.16 -24.78
C ALA A 261 5.26 -8.45 -26.03
N LEU A 262 4.69 -8.71 -27.21
CA LEU A 262 5.08 -8.04 -28.45
C LEU A 262 4.78 -6.54 -28.39
N THR A 263 3.60 -6.14 -27.92
CA THR A 263 3.25 -4.72 -27.75
C THR A 263 4.20 -4.01 -26.80
N VAL A 264 4.43 -4.58 -25.61
CA VAL A 264 5.37 -4.01 -24.63
C VAL A 264 6.78 -3.94 -25.19
N MET A 265 7.27 -5.00 -25.85
CA MET A 265 8.58 -5.01 -26.49
C MET A 265 8.71 -3.92 -27.56
N THR A 266 7.70 -3.74 -28.41
CA THR A 266 7.69 -2.66 -29.42
C THR A 266 7.76 -1.29 -28.76
N VAL A 267 6.98 -1.05 -27.72
CA VAL A 267 7.00 0.23 -26.99
C VAL A 267 8.38 0.47 -26.35
N LEU A 268 8.93 -0.51 -25.65
CA LEU A 268 10.26 -0.40 -25.02
C LEU A 268 11.35 -0.15 -26.07
N ARG A 269 11.33 -0.87 -27.19
CA ARG A 269 12.28 -0.71 -28.29
C ARG A 269 12.20 0.68 -28.91
N ASN A 270 11.00 1.18 -29.18
CA ASN A 270 10.79 2.49 -29.79
C ASN A 270 11.26 3.65 -28.89
N ASN A 271 11.28 3.43 -27.57
CA ASN A 271 11.79 4.40 -26.59
C ASN A 271 13.29 4.19 -26.26
N GLY A 272 13.99 3.29 -26.95
CA GLY A 272 15.41 3.01 -26.69
C GLY A 272 15.68 2.31 -25.35
N LEU A 273 14.67 1.68 -24.73
CA LEU A 273 14.74 1.13 -23.37
C LEU A 273 15.24 -0.33 -23.31
N LEU A 274 15.67 -0.89 -24.44
CA LEU A 274 16.20 -2.26 -24.55
C LEU A 274 17.65 -2.31 -25.04
N THR A 275 18.34 -1.18 -25.08
CA THR A 275 19.73 -1.08 -25.57
C THR A 275 20.66 -0.66 -24.45
N VAL A 276 21.81 -1.32 -24.36
CA VAL A 276 22.91 -0.98 -23.45
C VAL A 276 24.13 -0.61 -24.29
N ASN A 277 24.87 0.41 -23.86
CA ASN A 277 26.14 0.87 -24.39
C ASN A 277 27.11 1.20 -23.23
N ASP A 278 28.37 1.46 -23.56
CA ASP A 278 29.44 1.67 -22.57
C ASP A 278 29.25 2.91 -21.66
N ASN A 279 28.31 3.80 -21.97
CA ASN A 279 28.00 4.99 -21.17
C ASN A 279 26.84 4.78 -20.19
N ASN A 280 26.15 3.63 -20.23
CA ASN A 280 25.05 3.36 -19.31
C ASN A 280 25.58 3.06 -17.91
N ASP A 281 24.87 3.58 -16.89
CA ASP A 281 25.19 3.28 -15.49
C ASP A 281 24.65 1.89 -15.07
N GLU A 282 24.99 1.48 -13.84
CA GLU A 282 24.59 0.20 -13.27
C GLU A 282 23.06 0.04 -13.18
N ASP A 283 22.34 1.10 -12.88
CA ASP A 283 20.87 1.08 -12.74
C ASP A 283 20.21 0.88 -14.10
N GLU A 284 20.73 1.54 -15.14
CA GLU A 284 20.27 1.39 -16.52
C GLU A 284 20.54 -0.02 -17.06
N VAL A 285 21.73 -0.57 -16.81
CA VAL A 285 22.08 -1.95 -17.19
C VAL A 285 21.15 -2.94 -16.47
N THR A 286 20.90 -2.74 -15.17
CA THR A 286 20.02 -3.59 -14.36
C THR A 286 18.57 -3.54 -14.83
N ARG A 287 18.06 -2.35 -15.17
CA ARG A 287 16.74 -2.17 -15.80
C ARG A 287 16.63 -2.97 -17.09
N VAL A 288 17.56 -2.78 -18.03
CA VAL A 288 17.49 -3.45 -19.34
C VAL A 288 17.61 -4.96 -19.16
N GLY A 289 18.52 -5.43 -18.30
CA GLY A 289 18.68 -6.84 -17.96
C GLY A 289 17.38 -7.45 -17.43
N SER A 290 16.70 -6.76 -16.50
CA SER A 290 15.42 -7.20 -15.91
C SER A 290 14.31 -7.29 -16.95
N LEU A 291 14.17 -6.29 -17.81
CA LEU A 291 13.15 -6.26 -18.87
C LEU A 291 13.37 -7.37 -19.90
N VAL A 292 14.60 -7.52 -20.40
CA VAL A 292 14.96 -8.55 -21.41
C VAL A 292 14.81 -9.95 -20.83
N ASN A 293 15.28 -10.18 -19.60
CA ASN A 293 15.12 -11.46 -18.91
C ASN A 293 13.64 -11.83 -18.77
N THR A 294 12.80 -10.88 -18.33
CA THR A 294 11.38 -11.13 -18.15
C THR A 294 10.68 -11.41 -19.48
N LEU A 295 10.98 -10.64 -20.53
CA LEU A 295 10.48 -10.91 -21.89
C LEU A 295 10.87 -12.31 -22.36
N GLY A 296 12.14 -12.70 -22.20
CA GLY A 296 12.64 -14.02 -22.58
C GLY A 296 11.91 -15.16 -21.84
N LEU A 297 11.79 -15.05 -20.50
CA LEU A 297 11.08 -16.03 -19.69
C LEU A 297 9.61 -16.16 -20.08
N VAL A 298 8.93 -15.04 -20.37
CA VAL A 298 7.54 -15.05 -20.81
C VAL A 298 7.38 -15.76 -22.15
N LEU A 299 8.24 -15.47 -23.12
CA LEU A 299 8.18 -16.12 -24.44
C LEU A 299 8.48 -17.62 -24.37
N LEU A 300 9.45 -18.02 -23.54
CA LEU A 300 9.75 -19.43 -23.29
C LEU A 300 8.60 -20.17 -22.59
N ASP A 301 7.98 -19.57 -21.58
CA ASP A 301 6.79 -20.13 -20.89
C ASP A 301 5.63 -20.36 -21.87
N VAL A 302 5.44 -19.45 -22.82
CA VAL A 302 4.38 -19.57 -23.82
C VAL A 302 4.72 -20.63 -24.87
N GLN A 303 5.97 -20.75 -25.31
CA GLN A 303 6.37 -21.78 -26.27
C GLN A 303 6.19 -23.21 -25.74
N ASN A 304 6.33 -23.40 -24.42
CA ASN A 304 6.24 -24.71 -23.77
C ASN A 304 4.80 -25.16 -23.47
N LYS A 305 3.79 -24.36 -23.81
CA LYS A 305 2.35 -24.62 -23.59
C LYS A 305 1.63 -24.84 -24.91
#